data_AF-A0AA43ICD8-F1
#
_entry.id   AF-A0AA43ICD8-F1
#
_cell.length_a   1.000
_cell.length_b   1.000
_cell.length_c   1.000
_cell.angle_alpha   90.00
_cell.angle_beta   90.00
_cell.angle_gamma   90.00
#
_symmetry.space_group_name_H-M   'P 1'
#
loop_
_entity.id
_entity.type
_entity.pdbx_description
1 polymer ?
#
loop_
_entity_poly.entity_id
_entity_poly.type
_entity_poly.pdbx_seq_one_letter_code
_entity_poly.pdbx_strand_id
1 'polypeptide(L)' 'MGGGYFNNNVPDLFFRMMALSIASNQLSSIHWAIPFGEEEVANMLSRAESVLEWYDDDQTYIPKWYLASV' A
#
# COMPACT_ATOMS: atom_id res chain seq x y z
N MET A 1 25.02 11.74 -6.94
CA MET A 1 24.13 12.77 -6.37
C MET A 1 22.77 12.64 -7.04
N GLY A 2 21.91 11.79 -6.48
CA GLY A 2 20.57 11.55 -7.01
C GLY A 2 19.62 12.58 -6.45
N GLY A 3 19.33 13.63 -7.21
CA GLY A 3 18.26 14.57 -6.89
C GLY A 3 16.96 13.78 -6.81
N GLY A 4 16.43 13.62 -5.60
CA GLY A 4 15.15 12.97 -5.37
C GLY A 4 14.09 13.70 -6.18
N TYR A 5 13.29 12.95 -6.95
CA TYR A 5 12.25 13.42 -7.87
C TYR A 5 11.29 14.47 -7.26
N PHE A 6 11.23 14.59 -5.94
CA PHE A 6 10.32 15.47 -5.22
C PHE A 6 10.99 16.53 -4.35
N ASN A 7 12.33 16.66 -4.35
CA ASN A 7 13.03 17.72 -3.62
C ASN A 7 12.53 17.90 -2.15
N ASN A 8 12.36 16.78 -1.43
CA ASN A 8 11.76 16.68 -0.07
C ASN A 8 10.32 17.19 0.10
N ASN A 9 9.62 17.50 -0.99
CA ASN A 9 8.24 17.98 -0.98
C ASN A 9 7.36 17.05 -1.82
N VAL A 10 7.11 15.86 -1.28
CA VAL A 10 6.22 14.88 -1.92
C VAL A 10 4.78 15.37 -1.73
N PRO A 11 4.02 15.63 -2.81
CA PRO A 11 2.65 16.11 -2.68
C PRO A 11 1.76 15.08 -1.98
N ASP A 12 0.82 15.53 -1.14
CA ASP A 12 -0.17 14.64 -0.50
C ASP A 12 -0.91 13.74 -1.49
N LEU A 13 -1.13 14.24 -2.71
CA LEU A 13 -1.76 13.52 -3.80
C LEU A 13 -0.98 12.26 -4.22
N PHE A 14 0.35 12.28 -4.13
CA PHE A 14 1.19 11.12 -4.43
C PHE A 14 0.90 9.97 -3.48
N PHE A 15 0.84 10.25 -2.18
CA PHE A 15 0.52 9.26 -1.16
C PHE A 15 -0.89 8.70 -1.32
N ARG A 16 -1.87 9.56 -1.64
CA ARG A 16 -3.24 9.12 -1.95
C ARG A 16 -3.31 8.22 -3.18
N MET A 17 -2.59 8.56 -4.25
CA MET A 17 -2.51 7.73 -5.46
C MET A 17 -1.79 6.40 -5.20
N MET A 18 -0.76 6.41 -4.35
CA MET A 18 -0.03 5.22 -3.93
C MET A 18 -0.94 4.28 -3.13
N ALA A 19 -1.65 4.79 -2.13
CA ALA A 19 -2.62 4.02 -1.34
C ALA A 19 -3.71 3.40 -2.24
N LEU A 20 -4.29 4.19 -3.15
CA LEU A 20 -5.29 3.71 -4.11
C LEU A 20 -4.72 2.62 -5.05
N SER A 21 -3.51 2.81 -5.57
CA SER A 21 -2.88 1.85 -6.47
C SER A 21 -2.56 0.54 -5.76
N ILE A 22 -2.11 0.60 -4.51
CA ILE A 22 -1.84 -0.59 -3.72
C ILE A 22 -3.14 -1.33 -3.42
N ALA A 23 -4.20 -0.63 -2.99
CA ALA A 23 -5.52 -1.23 -2.77
C ALA A 23 -6.07 -1.89 -4.04
N SER A 24 -5.98 -1.21 -5.19
CA SER A 24 -6.39 -1.75 -6.49
C SER A 24 -5.61 -3.01 -6.88
N ASN A 25 -4.31 -3.07 -6.57
CA ASN A 25 -3.48 -4.24 -6.81
C ASN A 25 -3.83 -5.40 -5.88
N GLN A 26 -4.18 -5.13 -4.62
CA GLN A 26 -4.63 -6.17 -3.69
C GLN A 26 -5.98 -6.75 -4.11
N LEU A 27 -6.95 -5.90 -4.49
CA LEU A 27 -8.24 -6.34 -5.03
C LEU A 27 -8.08 -7.20 -6.29
N SER A 28 -7.19 -6.80 -7.19
CA SER A 28 -6.89 -7.57 -8.41
C SER A 28 -6.22 -8.91 -8.09
N SER A 29 -5.31 -8.94 -7.10
CA SER A 29 -4.63 -10.15 -6.64
C SER A 29 -5.57 -11.13 -5.96
N ILE A 30 -6.47 -10.64 -5.09
CA ILE A 30 -7.50 -11.45 -4.44
C ILE A 30 -8.44 -12.06 -5.49
N HIS A 31 -8.90 -11.25 -6.47
CA HIS A 31 -9.74 -11.73 -7.56
C HIS A 31 -9.05 -12.84 -8.38
N TRP A 32 -7.74 -12.73 -8.59
CA TRP A 32 -6.96 -13.77 -9.27
C TRP A 32 -6.75 -15.02 -8.41
N ALA A 33 -6.66 -14.90 -7.08
CA ALA A 33 -6.46 -16.01 -6.16
C ALA A 33 -7.71 -16.88 -5.92
N ILE A 34 -8.93 -16.35 -6.13
CA ILE A 34 -10.21 -17.08 -6.01
C ILE A 34 -10.18 -18.46 -6.70
N PRO A 35 -9.77 -18.59 -7.98
CA PRO A 35 -9.69 -19.90 -8.65
C PRO A 35 -8.56 -20.83 -8.15
N PHE A 36 -7.58 -20.34 -7.40
CA PHE A 36 -6.45 -21.14 -6.89
C PHE A 36 -6.72 -21.77 -5.51
N GLY A 37 -7.79 -21.36 -4.83
CA GLY A 37 -8.24 -21.93 -3.56
C GLY A 37 -8.15 -20.98 -2.37
N GLU A 38 -8.78 -21.37 -1.26
CA GLU A 38 -8.94 -20.53 -0.07
C GLU A 38 -7.61 -20.16 0.60
N GLU A 39 -6.58 -21.01 0.52
CA GLU A 39 -5.26 -20.76 1.11
C GLU A 39 -4.54 -19.58 0.43
N GLU A 40 -4.57 -19.51 -0.90
CA GLU A 40 -3.98 -18.38 -1.63
C GLU A 40 -4.76 -17.08 -1.42
N VAL A 41 -6.08 -17.16 -1.31
CA VAL A 41 -6.91 -16.01 -0.95
C VAL A 41 -6.57 -15.51 0.45
N ALA A 42 -6.42 -16.40 1.43
CA ALA A 42 -6.03 -16.05 2.80
C ALA A 42 -4.63 -15.40 2.86
N ASN A 43 -3.67 -15.92 2.09
CA ASN A 43 -2.33 -15.33 1.98
C ASN A 43 -2.36 -13.93 1.36
N MET A 44 -3.19 -13.70 0.33
CA MET A 44 -3.34 -12.36 -0.27
C MET A 44 -4.05 -11.39 0.67
N LEU A 45 -5.04 -11.85 1.44
CA LEU A 45 -5.72 -11.04 2.46
C LEU A 45 -4.78 -10.63 3.58
N SER A 46 -3.99 -11.57 4.13
CA SER A 46 -3.00 -11.26 5.17
C SER A 46 -1.96 -10.24 4.69
N ARG A 47 -1.54 -10.34 3.42
CA ARG A 47 -0.65 -9.33 2.80
C ARG A 47 -1.32 -7.97 2.65
N ALA A 48 -2.61 -7.92 2.32
CA ALA A 48 -3.35 -6.67 2.26
C ALA A 48 -3.50 -6.03 3.64
N GLU A 49 -3.75 -6.81 4.68
CA GLU A 49 -3.80 -6.35 6.08
C GLU A 49 -2.47 -5.75 6.54
N SER A 50 -1.35 -6.42 6.28
CA SER A 50 -0.02 -5.87 6.63
C SER A 50 0.27 -4.52 5.94
N VAL A 51 -0.23 -4.34 4.71
CA VAL A 51 -0.13 -3.06 4.01
C VAL A 51 -1.02 -2.01 4.66
N LEU A 52 -2.24 -2.36 5.08
CA LEU A 52 -3.15 -1.45 5.78
C LEU A 52 -2.58 -0.99 7.13
N GLU A 53 -1.90 -1.86 7.87
CA GLU A 53 -1.23 -1.51 9.13
C GLU A 53 -0.17 -0.41 8.94
N TRP A 54 0.47 -0.34 7.77
CA TRP A 54 1.43 0.72 7.44
C TRP A 54 0.77 2.10 7.33
N TYR A 55 -0.53 2.14 7.07
CA TYR A 55 -1.34 3.36 6.98
C TYR A 55 -2.12 3.64 8.27
N ASP A 56 -1.70 3.05 9.40
CA ASP A 56 -2.38 3.19 10.69
C ASP A 56 -3.85 2.78 10.62
N ASP A 57 -4.12 1.59 10.08
CA ASP A 57 -5.48 1.09 9.86
C ASP A 57 -6.36 2.07 9.07
N ASP A 58 -5.79 2.66 8.02
CA ASP A 58 -6.42 3.66 7.14
C ASP A 58 -6.69 5.03 7.81
N GLN A 59 -6.16 5.29 9.01
CA GLN A 59 -6.27 6.60 9.66
C GLN A 59 -5.32 7.64 9.07
N THR A 60 -4.32 7.22 8.28
CA THR A 60 -3.42 8.13 7.57
C THR A 60 -3.12 7.66 6.17
N TYR A 61 -3.10 8.60 5.22
CA TYR A 61 -2.69 8.32 3.85
C TYR A 61 -1.16 8.31 3.67
N ILE A 62 -0.40 8.75 4.69
CA ILE A 62 1.07 8.72 4.71
C ILE A 62 1.52 7.47 5.46
N PRO A 63 2.32 6.58 4.84
CA PRO A 63 2.79 5.39 5.53
C PRO A 63 3.68 5.72 6.73
N LYS A 64 3.54 4.97 7.82
CA LYS A 64 4.36 5.10 9.05
C LYS A 64 5.86 5.00 8.77
N TRP A 65 6.27 4.16 7.84
CA TRP A 65 7.68 4.01 7.46
C TRP A 65 8.25 5.26 6.78
N TYR A 66 7.41 6.07 6.12
CA TYR A 66 7.83 7.34 5.53
C TYR A 66 8.05 8.38 6.62
N LEU A 67 7.13 8.48 7.59
CA LEU A 67 7.27 9.38 8.75
C LEU A 67 8.49 9.04 9.62
N ALA A 68 8.85 7.76 9.74
CA ALA A 68 10.05 7.34 10.47
C ALA A 68 11.38 7.66 9.73
N SER A 69 11.32 8.01 8.44
CA SER A 69 12.49 8.25 7.59
C SER A 69 12.73 9.74 7.28
N VAL A 70 11.91 10.65 7.82
CA VAL A 70 11.98 12.11 7.64
C VAL A 70 12.44 12.80 8.92
#